data_AF-A0A1M3CT89-F1
#
_entry.id   AF-A0A1M3CT89-F1
#
_cell.length_a   1.000
_cell.length_b   1.000
_cell.length_c   1.000
_cell.angle_alpha   90.00
_cell.angle_beta   90.00
_cell.angle_gamma   90.00
#
_symmetry.space_group_name_H-M   'P 1'
#
loop_
_entity.id
_entity.type
_entity.pdbx_description
1 polymer ?
#
loop_
_entity_poly.entity_id
_entity_poly.type
_entity_poly.pdbx_seq_one_letter_code
_entity_poly.pdbx_strand_id
1 'polypeptide(L)'
;MKIRYSFYELTSKRPIQSKRTHVSRHGALLQVEFDDGSVGYADCHPWEELGDLPLQTQLDLLKNGRCTRLTARSIYFAKADAKARANKSNLIESRKIPMSHYLLTQLDDSALAEVENAWNQGFTIFKLKLGNELAREEQLLMEILKRWPKARLRLDFNGKLNEELLIAFLDRHSNLKHAFDYIEDPYPFNYATWRYAYETFHVPLAADEFFKAAYGHPEAAQVLVMKPAVQTLKPVDTAQRLVVTSYLDHPFGQMTAAYMASFASNEACGVLSHTVYENNPFAEQIEHKGPYLKAVPGYGFGFDELLKKLKFV
;
A
#
# COMPACT_ATOMS: atom_id res chain seq x y z
N MET A 1 -13.02 11.57 -24.71
CA MET A 1 -12.23 11.78 -23.48
C MET A 1 -10.94 12.52 -23.80
N LYS A 2 -10.61 13.58 -23.06
CA LYS A 2 -9.34 14.33 -23.17
C LYS A 2 -8.53 14.13 -21.89
N ILE A 3 -7.24 13.82 -22.03
CA ILE A 3 -6.34 13.55 -20.90
C ILE A 3 -5.22 14.56 -20.92
N ARG A 4 -4.97 15.19 -19.77
CA ARG A 4 -3.81 16.03 -19.49
C ARG A 4 -3.12 15.52 -18.25
N TYR A 5 -1.86 15.88 -18.04
CA TYR A 5 -1.13 15.43 -16.87
C TYR A 5 -0.22 16.53 -16.30
N SER A 6 0.07 16.40 -15.01
CA SER A 6 1.03 17.24 -14.29
C SER A 6 2.03 16.31 -13.60
N PHE A 7 3.30 16.43 -13.97
CA PHE A 7 4.36 15.61 -13.39
C PHE A 7 4.63 16.01 -11.95
N TYR A 8 5.02 15.03 -11.14
CA TYR A 8 5.55 15.25 -9.81
C TYR A 8 6.71 14.29 -9.54
N GLU A 9 7.42 14.60 -8.47
CA GLU A 9 8.52 13.81 -7.93
C GLU A 9 8.25 13.55 -6.44
N LEU A 10 8.52 12.33 -5.97
CA LEU A 10 8.46 11.95 -4.57
C LEU A 10 9.84 11.49 -4.11
N THR A 11 10.41 12.21 -3.15
CA THR A 11 11.71 11.88 -2.56
C THR A 11 11.51 11.04 -1.32
N SER A 12 12.07 9.83 -1.25
CA SER A 12 11.96 8.96 -0.08
C SER A 12 12.86 9.45 1.05
N LYS A 13 12.36 9.51 2.29
CA LYS A 13 13.17 9.88 3.46
C LYS A 13 14.29 8.88 3.76
N ARG A 14 14.07 7.61 3.38
CA ARG A 14 15.00 6.50 3.52
C ARG A 14 14.88 5.59 2.29
N PRO A 15 15.94 4.86 1.91
CA PRO A 15 15.86 3.90 0.81
C PRO A 15 14.71 2.90 1.01
N ILE A 16 13.82 2.79 0.02
CA ILE A 16 12.76 1.79 0.02
C ILE A 16 13.37 0.50 -0.56
N GLN A 17 13.28 -0.61 0.18
CA GLN A 17 14.09 -1.83 -0.01
C GLN A 17 13.98 -2.57 -1.37
N SER A 18 13.27 -2.06 -2.38
CA SER A 18 13.28 -2.65 -3.73
C SER A 18 14.42 -2.07 -4.57
N LYS A 19 15.64 -2.60 -4.36
CA LYS A 19 16.83 -2.43 -5.22
C LYS A 19 17.40 -1.00 -5.25
N ARG A 20 18.65 -0.90 -4.77
CA ARG A 20 19.51 0.30 -4.64
C ARG A 20 19.34 1.28 -5.82
N THR A 21 18.82 2.49 -5.55
CA THR A 21 19.35 3.83 -5.97
C THR A 21 18.32 4.96 -5.92
N HIS A 22 17.03 4.69 -5.82
CA HIS A 22 16.02 5.74 -6.01
C HIS A 22 15.63 6.45 -4.72
N VAL A 23 16.37 7.53 -4.44
CA VAL A 23 15.97 8.57 -3.49
C VAL A 23 14.76 9.35 -4.02
N SER A 24 14.50 9.32 -5.33
CA SER A 24 13.43 10.05 -6.00
C SER A 24 12.67 9.17 -7.00
N ARG A 25 11.33 9.30 -7.01
CA ARG A 25 10.41 8.59 -7.89
C ARG A 25 9.51 9.57 -8.64
N HIS A 26 9.30 9.33 -9.93
CA HIS A 26 8.50 10.20 -10.79
C HIS A 26 7.12 9.60 -11.04
N GLY A 27 6.10 10.46 -11.00
CA GLY A 27 4.74 10.11 -11.38
C GLY A 27 4.04 11.27 -12.05
N ALA A 28 2.76 11.07 -12.38
CA ALA A 28 1.94 12.14 -12.93
C ALA A 28 0.53 12.08 -12.36
N LEU A 29 0.02 13.25 -11.93
CA LEU A 29 -1.40 13.43 -11.72
C LEU A 29 -2.08 13.60 -13.07
N LEU A 30 -3.14 12.85 -13.30
CA LEU A 30 -3.96 12.92 -14.50
C LEU A 30 -5.15 13.83 -14.26
N GLN A 31 -5.48 14.68 -15.23
CA GLN A 31 -6.76 15.36 -15.36
C GLN A 31 -7.47 14.77 -16.57
N VAL A 32 -8.65 14.22 -16.35
CA VAL A 32 -9.43 13.51 -17.36
C VAL A 32 -10.77 14.19 -17.54
N GLU A 33 -11.01 14.69 -18.75
CA GLU A 33 -12.28 15.24 -19.18
C GLU A 33 -13.05 14.18 -19.98
N PHE A 34 -14.21 13.79 -19.46
CA PHE A 34 -15.07 12.77 -20.04
C PHE A 34 -16.07 13.37 -21.04
N ASP A 35 -16.72 12.52 -21.83
CA ASP A 35 -17.60 12.97 -22.93
C ASP A 35 -18.86 13.71 -22.44
N ASP A 36 -19.24 13.53 -21.17
CA ASP A 36 -20.31 14.26 -20.49
C ASP A 36 -19.85 15.64 -19.95
N GLY A 37 -18.62 16.05 -20.25
CA GLY A 37 -18.01 17.29 -19.77
C GLY A 37 -17.52 17.24 -18.32
N SER A 38 -17.71 16.12 -17.60
CA SER A 38 -17.20 15.96 -16.25
C SER A 38 -15.68 15.84 -16.25
N VAL A 39 -15.03 16.45 -15.26
CA VAL A 39 -13.58 16.44 -15.09
C VAL A 39 -13.22 15.80 -13.76
N GLY A 40 -12.31 14.83 -13.79
CA GLY A 40 -11.80 14.18 -12.59
C GLY A 40 -10.31 13.90 -12.65
N TYR A 41 -9.76 13.55 -11.50
CA TYR A 41 -8.33 13.41 -11.29
C TYR A 41 -7.95 12.02 -10.78
N ALA A 42 -6.74 11.60 -11.11
CA ALA A 42 -6.17 10.35 -10.62
C ALA A 42 -4.65 10.45 -10.55
N ASP A 43 -4.05 9.51 -9.82
CA ASP A 43 -2.61 9.32 -9.82
C ASP A 43 -2.18 8.24 -10.83
N CYS A 44 -0.98 8.39 -11.38
CA CYS A 44 -0.25 7.42 -12.19
C CYS A 44 1.20 7.36 -11.70
N HIS A 45 1.46 6.46 -10.74
CA HIS A 45 2.76 6.26 -10.11
C HIS A 45 3.32 4.86 -10.42
N PRO A 46 4.21 4.70 -11.41
CA PRO A 46 4.75 3.38 -11.77
C PRO A 46 5.77 2.88 -10.74
N TRP A 47 5.73 1.58 -10.47
CA TRP A 47 6.84 0.85 -9.84
C TRP A 47 7.51 -0.08 -10.84
N GLU A 48 8.50 0.44 -11.56
CA GLU A 48 9.25 -0.33 -12.57
C GLU A 48 9.96 -1.54 -11.95
N GLU A 49 10.41 -1.39 -10.70
CA GLU A 49 11.04 -2.45 -9.90
C GLU A 49 10.07 -3.60 -9.58
N LEU A 50 8.76 -3.34 -9.67
CA LEU A 50 7.67 -4.31 -9.51
C LEU A 50 7.02 -4.69 -10.85
N GLY A 51 7.68 -4.35 -11.97
CA GLY A 51 7.28 -4.76 -13.32
C GLY A 51 6.25 -3.87 -14.01
N ASP A 52 6.06 -2.63 -13.53
CA ASP A 52 5.34 -1.61 -14.31
C ASP A 52 6.20 -1.09 -15.47
N LEU A 53 5.54 -0.59 -16.51
CA LEU A 53 6.22 0.14 -17.58
C LEU A 53 6.65 1.53 -17.09
N PRO A 54 7.72 2.12 -17.65
CA PRO A 54 8.14 3.49 -17.33
C PRO A 54 7.02 4.51 -17.53
N LEU A 55 7.02 5.57 -16.71
CA LEU A 55 5.95 6.59 -16.68
C LEU A 55 5.61 7.10 -18.08
N GLN A 56 6.63 7.51 -18.85
CA GLN A 56 6.41 8.06 -20.18
C GLN A 56 5.72 7.06 -21.12
N THR A 57 6.13 5.79 -21.10
CA THR A 57 5.50 4.73 -21.89
C THR A 57 4.03 4.53 -21.49
N GLN A 58 3.70 4.63 -20.20
CA GLN A 58 2.31 4.54 -19.74
C GLN A 58 1.46 5.70 -20.26
N LEU A 59 1.99 6.93 -20.19
CA LEU A 59 1.31 8.12 -20.68
C LEU A 59 1.14 8.10 -22.21
N ASP A 60 2.14 7.63 -22.95
CA ASP A 60 2.08 7.52 -24.41
C ASP A 60 1.05 6.47 -24.86
N LEU A 61 1.00 5.31 -24.19
CA LEU A 61 -0.05 4.33 -24.43
C LEU A 61 -1.44 4.92 -24.15
N LEU A 62 -1.58 5.62 -23.03
CA LEU A 62 -2.85 6.22 -22.61
C LEU A 62 -3.35 7.28 -23.60
N LYS A 63 -2.46 8.15 -24.09
CA LYS A 63 -2.77 9.13 -25.16
C LYS A 63 -3.23 8.47 -26.45
N ASN A 64 -2.69 7.30 -26.76
CA ASN A 64 -3.06 6.50 -27.93
C ASN A 64 -4.29 5.59 -27.68
N GLY A 65 -5.04 5.83 -26.60
CA GLY A 65 -6.26 5.08 -26.28
C GLY A 65 -6.03 3.68 -25.74
N ARG A 66 -4.79 3.33 -25.34
CA ARG A 66 -4.44 2.03 -24.77
C ARG A 66 -4.14 2.18 -23.28
N CYS A 67 -4.70 1.31 -22.45
CA CYS A 67 -4.41 1.30 -21.03
C CYS A 67 -3.46 0.15 -20.65
N THR A 68 -2.48 0.46 -19.81
CA THR A 68 -1.80 -0.51 -18.92
C THR A 68 -2.73 -0.86 -17.74
N ARG A 69 -2.31 -1.80 -16.87
CA ARG A 69 -3.05 -2.08 -15.63
C ARG A 69 -3.19 -0.84 -14.75
N LEU A 70 -2.11 -0.06 -14.59
CA LEU A 70 -2.06 1.14 -13.76
C LEU A 70 -2.96 2.23 -14.34
N THR A 71 -2.77 2.59 -15.62
CA THR A 71 -3.56 3.65 -16.25
C THR A 71 -5.04 3.29 -16.38
N ALA A 72 -5.39 2.01 -16.55
CA ALA A 72 -6.79 1.57 -16.49
C ALA A 72 -7.43 1.89 -15.13
N ARG A 73 -6.70 1.64 -14.03
CA ARG A 73 -7.15 2.00 -12.68
C ARG A 73 -7.16 3.51 -12.47
N SER A 74 -6.18 4.25 -12.99
CA SER A 74 -6.18 5.72 -12.94
C SER A 74 -7.43 6.30 -13.62
N ILE A 75 -7.81 5.82 -14.82
CA ILE A 75 -9.03 6.27 -15.49
C ILE A 75 -10.28 5.89 -14.69
N TYR A 76 -10.33 4.70 -14.11
CA TYR A 76 -11.42 4.28 -13.21
C TYR A 76 -11.59 5.27 -12.05
N PHE A 77 -10.50 5.64 -11.38
CA PHE A 77 -10.56 6.58 -10.26
C PHE A 77 -10.84 8.01 -10.69
N ALA A 78 -10.31 8.45 -11.84
CA ALA A 78 -10.66 9.74 -12.41
C ALA A 78 -12.15 9.85 -12.71
N LYS A 79 -12.81 8.76 -13.16
CA LYS A 79 -14.25 8.78 -13.39
C LYS A 79 -15.04 8.85 -12.07
N ALA A 80 -14.61 8.13 -11.04
CA ALA A 80 -15.22 8.20 -9.71
C ALA A 80 -15.10 9.61 -9.11
N ASP A 81 -13.90 10.19 -9.21
CA ASP A 81 -13.61 11.56 -8.78
C ASP A 81 -14.45 12.58 -9.55
N ALA A 82 -14.51 12.49 -10.89
CA ALA A 82 -15.31 13.38 -11.74
C ALA A 82 -16.79 13.41 -11.33
N LYS A 83 -17.37 12.22 -11.10
CA LYS A 83 -18.76 12.09 -10.67
C LYS A 83 -19.00 12.76 -9.31
N ALA A 84 -18.10 12.53 -8.36
CA ALA A 84 -18.22 13.11 -7.03
C ALA A 84 -18.02 14.63 -7.03
N ARG A 85 -17.10 15.15 -7.85
CA ARG A 85 -16.90 16.59 -8.06
C ARG A 85 -18.10 17.28 -8.69
N ALA A 86 -18.69 16.69 -9.73
CA ALA A 86 -19.93 17.20 -10.33
C ALA A 86 -21.08 17.30 -9.30
N ASN A 87 -21.13 16.34 -8.37
CA ASN A 87 -22.12 16.31 -7.29
C ASN A 87 -21.72 17.10 -6.04
N LYS A 88 -20.58 17.82 -6.04
CA LYS A 88 -20.06 18.56 -4.89
C LYS A 88 -19.98 17.71 -3.62
N SER A 89 -19.51 16.47 -3.77
CA SER A 89 -19.41 15.48 -2.70
C SER A 89 -17.97 15.00 -2.50
N ASN A 90 -17.61 14.67 -1.26
CA ASN A 90 -16.33 14.06 -0.92
C ASN A 90 -16.47 12.53 -0.79
N LEU A 91 -15.61 11.78 -1.47
CA LEU A 91 -15.67 10.32 -1.53
C LEU A 91 -15.22 9.63 -0.23
N ILE A 92 -14.49 10.33 0.64
CA ILE A 92 -13.91 9.79 1.87
C ILE A 92 -14.75 10.17 3.10
N GLU A 93 -15.29 11.39 3.16
CA GLU A 93 -15.95 11.96 4.35
C GLU A 93 -17.06 11.09 4.95
N SER A 94 -17.87 10.44 4.11
CA SER A 94 -18.98 9.58 4.54
C SER A 94 -18.61 8.10 4.69
N ARG A 95 -17.32 7.76 4.61
CA ARG A 95 -16.84 6.38 4.61
C ARG A 95 -16.20 5.99 5.93
N LYS A 96 -16.47 4.76 6.37
CA LYS A 96 -15.71 4.12 7.44
C LYS A 96 -14.42 3.55 6.84
N ILE A 97 -13.35 4.35 6.84
CA ILE A 97 -12.03 3.88 6.44
C ILE A 97 -11.45 2.98 7.54
N PRO A 98 -10.96 1.77 7.22
CA PRO A 98 -10.27 0.94 8.20
C PRO A 98 -9.02 1.63 8.74
N MET A 99 -8.67 1.35 10.00
CA MET A 99 -7.42 1.84 10.58
C MET A 99 -6.21 1.38 9.76
N SER A 100 -5.12 2.15 9.72
CA SER A 100 -3.89 1.77 9.04
C SER A 100 -2.88 1.11 9.98
N HIS A 101 -2.07 0.20 9.45
CA HIS A 101 -0.80 -0.14 10.06
C HIS A 101 0.21 1.00 9.88
N TYR A 102 1.23 1.04 10.75
CA TYR A 102 2.39 1.88 10.55
C TYR A 102 3.46 1.13 9.74
N LEU A 103 3.97 1.72 8.67
CA LEU A 103 4.99 1.09 7.83
C LEU A 103 6.39 1.55 8.25
N LEU A 104 7.23 0.60 8.66
CA LEU A 104 8.68 0.78 8.77
C LEU A 104 9.34 0.22 7.51
N THR A 105 9.93 1.10 6.71
CA THR A 105 10.60 0.73 5.45
C THR A 105 11.93 0.05 5.67
N GLN A 106 12.53 0.22 6.84
CA GLN A 106 13.76 -0.43 7.30
C GLN A 106 13.66 -0.72 8.79
N LEU A 107 14.25 -1.85 9.20
CA LEU A 107 14.37 -2.22 10.61
C LEU A 107 15.84 -2.07 11.02
N ASP A 108 16.20 -0.83 11.41
CA ASP A 108 17.54 -0.40 11.81
C ASP A 108 17.52 0.22 13.23
N ASP A 109 18.63 0.83 13.66
CA ASP A 109 18.77 1.41 15.01
C ASP A 109 17.77 2.52 15.31
N SER A 110 17.19 3.16 14.29
CA SER A 110 16.16 4.19 14.46
C SER A 110 14.75 3.61 14.66
N ALA A 111 14.55 2.33 14.34
CA ALA A 111 13.23 1.71 14.33
C ALA A 111 12.55 1.72 15.70
N LEU A 112 13.29 1.56 16.81
CA LEU A 112 12.70 1.57 18.15
C LEU A 112 12.08 2.92 18.49
N ALA A 113 12.76 4.03 18.16
CA ALA A 113 12.23 5.37 18.38
C ALA A 113 11.03 5.65 17.46
N GLU A 114 11.07 5.14 16.22
CA GLU A 114 9.96 5.25 15.27
C GLU A 114 8.71 4.48 15.75
N VAL A 115 8.90 3.25 16.24
CA VAL A 115 7.83 2.44 16.85
C VAL A 115 7.30 3.13 18.10
N GLU A 116 8.15 3.66 18.97
CA GLU A 116 7.73 4.39 20.18
C GLU A 116 6.84 5.59 19.82
N ASN A 117 7.27 6.41 18.86
CA ASN A 117 6.51 7.56 18.39
C ASN A 117 5.16 7.15 17.79
N ALA A 118 5.14 6.14 16.92
CA ALA A 118 3.92 5.63 16.31
C ALA A 118 2.98 4.99 17.35
N TRP A 119 3.52 4.25 18.31
CA TRP A 119 2.76 3.67 19.43
C TRP A 119 2.08 4.75 20.26
N ASN A 120 2.81 5.81 20.61
CA ASN A 120 2.28 6.95 21.37
C ASN A 120 1.20 7.72 20.57
N GLN A 121 1.22 7.66 19.25
CA GLN A 121 0.16 8.17 18.39
C GLN A 121 -1.05 7.22 18.28
N GLY A 122 -0.96 6.01 18.82
CA GLY A 122 -2.06 5.03 18.87
C GLY A 122 -2.01 3.94 17.81
N PHE A 123 -0.91 3.79 17.06
CA PHE A 123 -0.72 2.65 16.18
C PHE A 123 -0.42 1.39 17.00
N THR A 124 -1.05 0.27 16.63
CA THR A 124 -0.86 -1.03 17.29
C THR A 124 -0.44 -2.14 16.34
N ILE A 125 -0.43 -1.86 15.03
CA ILE A 125 -0.05 -2.80 13.98
C ILE A 125 1.08 -2.17 13.18
N PHE A 126 2.19 -2.90 13.03
CA PHE A 126 3.40 -2.43 12.36
C PHE A 126 3.75 -3.35 11.20
N LYS A 127 3.88 -2.80 9.99
CA LYS A 127 4.45 -3.50 8.84
C LYS A 127 5.95 -3.24 8.80
N LEU A 128 6.73 -4.31 8.90
CA LEU A 128 8.18 -4.28 8.95
C LEU A 128 8.72 -4.91 7.67
N LYS A 129 9.65 -4.26 6.99
CA LYS A 129 10.38 -4.87 5.87
C LYS A 129 11.66 -5.56 6.35
N LEU A 130 11.82 -6.85 6.03
CA LEU A 130 12.93 -7.70 6.48
C LEU A 130 13.68 -8.37 5.31
N GLY A 131 14.69 -9.16 5.66
CA GLY A 131 15.45 -10.04 4.79
C GLY A 131 16.75 -9.43 4.25
N ASN A 132 17.13 -8.21 4.64
CA ASN A 132 18.43 -7.65 4.24
C ASN A 132 19.53 -8.06 5.22
N GLU A 133 19.28 -7.90 6.51
CA GLU A 133 20.19 -8.25 7.60
C GLU A 133 19.45 -9.07 8.67
N LEU A 134 18.92 -10.22 8.25
CA LEU A 134 17.91 -10.98 9.00
C LEU A 134 18.28 -11.20 10.48
N ALA A 135 19.53 -11.56 10.79
CA ALA A 135 19.95 -11.78 12.17
C ALA A 135 19.84 -10.52 13.05
N ARG A 136 20.19 -9.34 12.51
CA ARG A 136 20.07 -8.06 13.22
C ARG A 136 18.61 -7.60 13.28
N GLU A 137 17.88 -7.74 12.18
CA GLU A 137 16.46 -7.43 12.09
C GLU A 137 15.64 -8.27 13.09
N GLU A 138 15.96 -9.56 13.25
CA GLU A 138 15.37 -10.44 14.27
C GLU A 138 15.62 -9.92 15.69
N GLN A 139 16.83 -9.43 16.01
CA GLN A 139 17.12 -8.85 17.33
C GLN A 139 16.26 -7.62 17.62
N LEU A 140 16.12 -6.72 16.64
CA LEU A 140 15.27 -5.53 16.76
C LEU A 140 13.78 -5.89 16.87
N LEU A 141 13.34 -6.90 16.12
CA LEU A 141 11.98 -7.43 16.22
C LEU A 141 11.70 -7.95 17.64
N MET A 142 12.63 -8.70 18.22
CA MET A 142 12.51 -9.18 19.60
C MET A 142 12.44 -8.04 20.61
N GLU A 143 13.21 -6.98 20.39
CA GLU A 143 13.19 -5.80 21.24
C GLU A 143 11.86 -5.03 21.12
N ILE A 144 11.31 -4.89 19.92
CA ILE A 144 9.98 -4.31 19.69
C ILE A 144 8.92 -5.09 20.47
N LEU A 145 8.89 -6.43 20.35
CA LEU A 145 7.89 -7.25 21.04
C LEU A 145 8.05 -7.25 22.57
N LYS A 146 9.29 -7.11 23.06
CA LYS A 146 9.55 -6.95 24.49
C LYS A 146 9.02 -5.63 25.04
N ARG A 147 9.24 -4.52 24.32
CA ARG A 147 8.82 -3.16 24.75
C ARG A 147 7.33 -2.92 24.53
N TRP A 148 6.76 -3.46 23.45
CA TRP A 148 5.36 -3.33 23.08
C TRP A 148 4.71 -4.70 22.89
N PRO A 149 4.45 -5.46 23.97
CA PRO A 149 3.93 -6.84 23.89
C PRO A 149 2.51 -6.95 23.30
N LYS A 150 1.81 -5.82 23.12
CA LYS A 150 0.50 -5.74 22.48
C LYS A 150 0.58 -5.35 21.00
N ALA A 151 1.77 -5.07 20.47
CA ALA A 151 1.95 -4.78 19.06
C ALA A 151 1.70 -6.05 18.23
N ARG A 152 1.07 -5.88 17.06
CA ARG A 152 0.98 -6.93 16.04
C ARG A 152 1.87 -6.59 14.86
N LEU A 153 2.61 -7.56 14.37
CA LEU A 153 3.62 -7.36 13.32
C LEU A 153 3.18 -8.00 12.02
N ARG A 154 3.35 -7.26 10.92
CA ARG A 154 3.21 -7.74 9.54
C ARG A 154 4.62 -7.78 8.95
N LEU A 155 5.14 -8.98 8.76
CA LEU A 155 6.54 -9.17 8.37
C LEU A 155 6.63 -9.34 6.86
N ASP A 156 7.17 -8.36 6.16
CA ASP A 156 7.25 -8.34 4.70
C ASP A 156 8.68 -8.62 4.23
N PHE A 157 8.89 -9.78 3.63
CA PHE A 157 10.20 -10.22 3.15
C PHE A 157 10.45 -9.86 1.68
N ASN A 158 9.45 -9.41 0.92
CA ASN A 158 9.57 -9.12 -0.52
C ASN A 158 10.31 -10.23 -1.30
N GLY A 159 10.01 -11.50 -1.01
CA GLY A 159 10.56 -12.68 -1.66
C GLY A 159 12.01 -13.01 -1.34
N LYS A 160 12.61 -12.46 -0.27
CA LYS A 160 14.04 -12.62 0.03
C LYS A 160 14.43 -13.91 0.75
N LEU A 161 13.49 -14.64 1.32
CA LEU A 161 13.78 -15.93 1.94
C LEU A 161 13.74 -17.05 0.90
N ASN A 162 14.03 -18.26 1.36
CA ASN A 162 13.62 -19.50 0.73
C ASN A 162 12.78 -20.31 1.75
N GLU A 163 12.34 -21.50 1.35
CA GLU A 163 11.54 -22.37 2.23
C GLU A 163 12.27 -22.70 3.54
N GLU A 164 13.50 -23.19 3.47
CA GLU A 164 14.30 -23.59 4.64
C GLU A 164 14.47 -22.43 5.64
N LEU A 165 14.75 -21.23 5.13
CA LEU A 165 14.91 -20.02 5.95
C LEU A 165 13.60 -19.60 6.61
N LEU A 166 12.45 -19.70 5.92
CA LEU A 166 11.15 -19.42 6.52
C LEU A 166 10.83 -20.42 7.63
N ILE A 167 11.03 -21.72 7.39
CA ILE A 167 10.76 -22.77 8.38
C ILE A 167 11.64 -22.57 9.60
N ALA A 168 12.94 -22.32 9.40
CA ALA A 168 13.86 -22.06 10.50
C ALA A 168 13.51 -20.78 11.28
N PHE A 169 13.05 -19.72 10.60
CA PHE A 169 12.57 -18.50 11.25
C PHE A 169 11.33 -18.78 12.10
N LEU A 170 10.33 -19.46 11.55
CA LEU A 170 9.08 -19.77 12.24
C LEU A 170 9.28 -20.70 13.45
N ASP A 171 10.18 -21.68 13.33
CA ASP A 171 10.52 -22.60 14.41
C ASP A 171 11.17 -21.87 15.60
N ARG A 172 12.18 -21.03 15.32
CA ARG A 172 12.84 -20.19 16.32
C ARG A 172 11.88 -19.25 17.06
N HIS A 173 10.84 -18.78 16.37
CA HIS A 173 9.88 -17.80 16.88
C HIS A 173 8.49 -18.38 17.16
N SER A 174 8.40 -19.70 17.34
CA SER A 174 7.12 -20.42 17.52
C SER A 174 6.31 -19.93 18.73
N ASN A 175 6.99 -19.47 19.78
CA ASN A 175 6.38 -18.85 20.97
C ASN A 175 5.78 -17.45 20.71
N LEU A 176 6.11 -16.82 19.58
CA LEU A 176 5.68 -15.46 19.22
C LEU A 176 4.62 -15.43 18.13
N LYS A 177 4.11 -16.59 17.69
CA LYS A 177 3.11 -16.69 16.62
C LYS A 177 1.89 -15.77 16.78
N HIS A 178 1.48 -15.49 18.03
CA HIS A 178 0.34 -14.61 18.32
C HIS A 178 0.64 -13.12 18.06
N ALA A 179 1.91 -12.72 18.08
CA ALA A 179 2.34 -11.37 17.76
C ALA A 179 2.38 -11.12 16.24
N PHE A 180 2.53 -12.17 15.43
CA PHE A 180 2.53 -12.04 13.98
C PHE A 180 1.08 -11.98 13.44
N ASP A 181 0.73 -10.87 12.80
CA ASP A 181 -0.53 -10.75 12.06
C ASP A 181 -0.48 -11.59 10.78
N TYR A 182 0.65 -11.52 10.08
CA TYR A 182 1.01 -12.41 8.97
C TYR A 182 2.47 -12.20 8.54
N ILE A 183 2.98 -13.15 7.76
CA ILE A 183 4.23 -13.04 6.98
C ILE A 183 3.87 -12.86 5.51
N GLU A 184 4.30 -11.76 4.91
CA GLU A 184 4.03 -11.37 3.54
C GLU A 184 5.20 -11.73 2.62
N ASP A 185 4.87 -12.39 1.51
CA ASP A 185 5.79 -12.80 0.44
C ASP A 185 7.16 -13.28 0.97
N PRO A 186 7.22 -14.37 1.78
CA PRO A 186 8.49 -14.89 2.27
C PRO A 186 9.45 -15.25 1.13
N TYR A 187 8.93 -15.92 0.11
CA TYR A 187 9.61 -16.37 -1.11
C TYR A 187 8.55 -16.58 -2.21
N PRO A 188 8.91 -16.84 -3.48
CA PRO A 188 7.93 -17.05 -4.56
C PRO A 188 6.82 -18.04 -4.19
N PHE A 189 5.56 -17.68 -4.48
CA PHE A 189 4.42 -18.50 -4.07
C PHE A 189 4.49 -19.92 -4.62
N ASN A 190 4.41 -20.89 -3.71
CA ASN A 190 4.25 -22.30 -4.02
C ASN A 190 3.18 -22.86 -3.08
N TYR A 191 2.11 -23.39 -3.67
CA TYR A 191 0.95 -23.89 -2.92
C TYR A 191 1.34 -24.90 -1.83
N ALA A 192 2.14 -25.91 -2.17
CA ALA A 192 2.45 -27.01 -1.27
C ALA A 192 3.30 -26.55 -0.08
N THR A 193 4.34 -25.75 -0.34
CA THR A 193 5.29 -25.34 0.70
C THR A 193 4.72 -24.25 1.60
N TRP A 194 3.93 -23.32 1.06
CA TRP A 194 3.23 -22.31 1.85
C TRP A 194 2.15 -22.94 2.73
N ARG A 195 1.38 -23.88 2.18
CA ARG A 195 0.39 -24.65 2.96
C ARG A 195 1.05 -25.44 4.07
N TYR A 196 2.16 -26.13 3.78
CA TYR A 196 2.91 -26.88 4.79
C TYR A 196 3.38 -25.98 5.94
N ALA A 197 3.93 -24.80 5.62
CA ALA A 197 4.36 -23.83 6.62
C ALA A 197 3.17 -23.36 7.49
N TYR A 198 2.02 -23.05 6.88
CA TYR A 198 0.83 -22.66 7.63
C TYR A 198 0.26 -23.78 8.51
N GLU A 199 0.15 -25.00 7.99
CA GLU A 199 -0.33 -26.16 8.74
C GLU A 199 0.59 -26.52 9.92
N THR A 200 1.89 -26.27 9.78
CA THR A 200 2.89 -26.57 10.81
C THR A 200 2.96 -25.51 11.90
N PHE A 201 3.02 -24.23 11.54
CA PHE A 201 3.30 -23.14 12.48
C PHE A 201 2.07 -22.31 12.85
N HIS A 202 0.99 -22.42 12.07
CA HIS A 202 -0.25 -21.65 12.24
C HIS A 202 -0.03 -20.12 12.26
N VAL A 203 0.99 -19.64 11.56
CA VAL A 203 1.22 -18.21 11.30
C VAL A 203 0.66 -17.87 9.91
N PRO A 204 -0.29 -16.93 9.80
CA PRO A 204 -0.88 -16.57 8.51
C PRO A 204 0.18 -16.10 7.50
N LEU A 205 0.08 -16.56 6.26
CA LEU A 205 0.88 -16.08 5.13
C LEU A 205 0.06 -15.13 4.25
N ALA A 206 0.70 -14.07 3.77
CA ALA A 206 0.11 -13.05 2.93
C ALA A 206 0.78 -13.01 1.55
N ALA A 207 -0.04 -12.84 0.51
CA ALA A 207 0.44 -12.67 -0.86
C ALA A 207 0.20 -11.23 -1.36
N ASP A 208 1.28 -10.54 -1.75
CA ASP A 208 1.24 -9.22 -2.39
C ASP A 208 1.61 -9.32 -3.88
N GLU A 209 2.89 -9.55 -4.19
CA GLU A 209 3.35 -9.75 -5.58
C GLU A 209 2.68 -10.97 -6.21
N PHE A 210 2.43 -12.01 -5.40
CA PHE A 210 1.82 -13.26 -5.83
C PHE A 210 0.30 -13.32 -5.64
N PHE A 211 -0.37 -12.18 -5.42
CA PHE A 211 -1.82 -12.10 -5.18
C PHE A 211 -2.64 -13.01 -6.11
N LYS A 212 -2.37 -12.95 -7.42
CA LYS A 212 -3.14 -13.71 -8.43
C LYS A 212 -2.97 -15.22 -8.28
N ALA A 213 -1.76 -15.68 -7.96
CA ALA A 213 -1.44 -17.11 -7.83
C ALA A 213 -1.98 -17.68 -6.51
N ALA A 214 -1.99 -16.87 -5.45
CA ALA A 214 -2.50 -17.23 -4.13
C ALA A 214 -4.04 -17.09 -3.99
N TYR A 215 -4.69 -16.43 -4.96
CA TYR A 215 -6.11 -16.15 -4.93
C TYR A 215 -6.96 -17.43 -4.94
N GLY A 216 -7.85 -17.58 -3.96
CA GLY A 216 -8.70 -18.76 -3.81
C GLY A 216 -8.02 -19.93 -3.07
N HIS A 217 -6.85 -19.72 -2.46
CA HIS A 217 -6.09 -20.74 -1.73
C HIS A 217 -5.89 -20.36 -0.25
N PRO A 218 -6.96 -20.24 0.56
CA PRO A 218 -6.89 -19.85 1.98
C PRO A 218 -6.05 -20.79 2.86
N GLU A 219 -5.85 -22.04 2.44
CA GLU A 219 -5.01 -23.02 3.12
C GLU A 219 -3.50 -22.77 2.93
N ALA A 220 -3.13 -22.06 1.87
CA ALA A 220 -1.73 -21.73 1.56
C ALA A 220 -1.41 -20.25 1.87
N ALA A 221 -2.33 -19.35 1.56
CA ALA A 221 -2.21 -17.92 1.84
C ALA A 221 -3.48 -17.42 2.48
N GLN A 222 -3.44 -17.12 3.77
CA GLN A 222 -4.62 -16.71 4.54
C GLN A 222 -4.97 -15.24 4.30
N VAL A 223 -4.02 -14.45 3.80
CA VAL A 223 -4.16 -13.02 3.57
C VAL A 223 -3.79 -12.67 2.12
N LEU A 224 -4.56 -11.76 1.53
CA LEU A 224 -4.28 -11.17 0.23
C LEU A 224 -4.05 -9.67 0.40
N VAL A 225 -2.93 -9.18 -0.11
CA VAL A 225 -2.59 -7.75 -0.10
C VAL A 225 -2.98 -7.16 -1.45
N MET A 226 -3.94 -6.23 -1.42
CA MET A 226 -4.54 -5.66 -2.61
C MET A 226 -4.14 -4.18 -2.77
N LYS A 227 -3.63 -3.85 -3.95
CA LYS A 227 -3.17 -2.53 -4.37
C LYS A 227 -4.10 -1.95 -5.44
N PRO A 228 -5.04 -1.06 -5.09
CA PRO A 228 -6.03 -0.53 -6.03
C PRO A 228 -5.47 0.21 -7.24
N ALA A 229 -4.24 0.71 -7.13
CA ALA A 229 -3.52 1.36 -8.23
C ALA A 229 -3.31 0.42 -9.43
N VAL A 230 -3.15 -0.88 -9.22
CA VAL A 230 -2.83 -1.84 -10.29
C VAL A 230 -3.77 -3.04 -10.35
N GLN A 231 -4.60 -3.23 -9.33
CA GLN A 231 -5.53 -4.35 -9.22
C GLN A 231 -6.99 -3.88 -9.14
N THR A 232 -7.88 -4.72 -9.65
CA THR A 232 -9.33 -4.53 -9.53
C THR A 232 -9.86 -5.45 -8.45
N LEU A 233 -10.70 -4.93 -7.56
CA LEU A 233 -11.44 -5.74 -6.60
C LEU A 233 -12.45 -6.58 -7.37
N LYS A 234 -12.22 -7.90 -7.42
CA LYS A 234 -13.23 -8.85 -7.83
C LYS A 234 -14.02 -9.25 -6.59
N PRO A 235 -15.35 -9.06 -6.54
CA PRO A 235 -16.16 -9.60 -5.47
C PRO A 235 -16.08 -11.12 -5.57
N VAL A 236 -15.44 -11.75 -4.58
CA VAL A 236 -15.48 -13.20 -4.43
C VAL A 236 -15.62 -13.50 -2.96
N ASP A 237 -16.49 -14.45 -2.67
CA ASP A 237 -16.61 -15.08 -1.37
C ASP A 237 -15.38 -15.96 -1.17
N THR A 238 -14.30 -15.36 -0.69
CA THR A 238 -13.08 -16.07 -0.33
C THR A 238 -12.96 -16.08 1.19
N ALA A 239 -12.59 -17.23 1.76
CA ALA A 239 -12.21 -17.33 3.17
C ALA A 239 -10.90 -16.58 3.50
N GLN A 240 -10.24 -15.98 2.50
CA GLN A 240 -9.01 -15.19 2.68
C GLN A 240 -9.32 -13.80 3.21
N ARG A 241 -8.51 -13.34 4.16
CA ARG A 241 -8.52 -11.97 4.66
C ARG A 241 -7.99 -11.03 3.57
N LEU A 242 -8.63 -9.88 3.37
CA LEU A 242 -8.22 -8.90 2.37
C LEU A 242 -7.68 -7.64 3.05
N VAL A 243 -6.42 -7.30 2.78
CA VAL A 243 -5.76 -6.08 3.28
C VAL A 243 -5.52 -5.16 2.09
N VAL A 244 -6.12 -3.96 2.12
CA VAL A 244 -5.89 -2.96 1.07
C VAL A 244 -4.70 -2.09 1.45
N THR A 245 -3.76 -1.89 0.52
CA THR A 245 -2.62 -0.99 0.68
C THR A 245 -2.59 0.03 -0.45
N SER A 246 -2.06 1.21 -0.15
CA SER A 246 -1.61 2.14 -1.19
C SER A 246 -0.44 1.55 -1.96
N TYR A 247 -0.12 2.13 -3.11
CA TYR A 247 0.99 1.64 -3.92
C TYR A 247 2.31 2.36 -3.60
N LEU A 248 2.45 2.86 -2.36
CA LEU A 248 3.50 3.82 -1.98
C LEU A 248 3.56 4.97 -3.01
N ASP A 249 2.39 5.45 -3.37
CA ASP A 249 2.14 6.38 -4.47
C ASP A 249 1.81 7.78 -3.94
N HIS A 250 1.42 8.69 -4.83
CA HIS A 250 1.13 10.06 -4.45
C HIS A 250 0.03 10.12 -3.37
N PRO A 251 0.02 11.14 -2.47
CA PRO A 251 -1.09 11.36 -1.53
C PRO A 251 -2.50 11.27 -2.14
N PHE A 252 -2.63 11.64 -3.42
CA PHE A 252 -3.88 11.46 -4.17
C PHE A 252 -4.21 9.97 -4.38
N GLY A 253 -3.24 9.15 -4.81
CA GLY A 253 -3.35 7.69 -4.93
C GLY A 253 -3.73 7.03 -3.59
N GLN A 254 -3.17 7.52 -2.48
CA GLN A 254 -3.54 7.06 -1.13
C GLN A 254 -5.03 7.25 -0.80
N MET A 255 -5.64 8.36 -1.24
CA MET A 255 -7.09 8.56 -1.05
C MET A 255 -7.91 7.57 -1.89
N THR A 256 -7.45 7.23 -3.10
CA THR A 256 -8.10 6.18 -3.90
C THR A 256 -8.00 4.81 -3.23
N ALA A 257 -6.86 4.52 -2.58
CA ALA A 257 -6.66 3.29 -1.82
C ALA A 257 -7.55 3.24 -0.58
N ALA A 258 -7.63 4.33 0.17
CA ALA A 258 -8.53 4.47 1.33
C ALA A 258 -9.99 4.29 0.94
N TYR A 259 -10.42 4.91 -0.17
CA TYR A 259 -11.76 4.74 -0.71
C TYR A 259 -12.06 3.27 -0.99
N MET A 260 -11.17 2.55 -1.69
CA MET A 260 -11.39 1.12 -1.95
C MET A 260 -11.34 0.27 -0.67
N ALA A 261 -10.47 0.60 0.28
CA ALA A 261 -10.42 -0.06 1.58
C ALA A 261 -11.77 -0.01 2.30
N SER A 262 -12.50 1.11 2.22
CA SER A 262 -13.83 1.27 2.85
C SER A 262 -14.91 0.32 2.34
N PHE A 263 -14.74 -0.28 1.17
CA PHE A 263 -15.68 -1.28 0.63
C PHE A 263 -15.17 -2.71 0.78
N ALA A 264 -13.85 -2.89 0.77
CA ALA A 264 -13.24 -4.19 0.55
C ALA A 264 -12.70 -4.85 1.82
N SER A 265 -12.42 -4.07 2.86
CA SER A 265 -11.80 -4.60 4.07
C SER A 265 -12.44 -4.05 5.33
N ASN A 266 -12.62 -4.92 6.30
CA ASN A 266 -12.91 -4.55 7.69
C ASN A 266 -11.65 -4.64 8.57
N GLU A 267 -10.49 -4.97 7.98
CA GLU A 267 -9.23 -5.14 8.68
C GLU A 267 -8.33 -3.91 8.56
N ALA A 268 -7.30 -3.84 9.41
CA ALA A 268 -6.32 -2.79 9.31
C ALA A 268 -5.62 -2.82 7.93
N CYS A 269 -5.60 -1.67 7.27
CA CYS A 269 -5.10 -1.48 5.90
C CYS A 269 -3.73 -0.76 5.90
N GLY A 270 -3.17 -0.46 4.73
CA GLY A 270 -1.89 0.26 4.56
C GLY A 270 -2.04 1.51 3.70
N VAL A 271 -2.90 2.43 4.10
CA VAL A 271 -3.29 3.59 3.29
C VAL A 271 -2.65 4.91 3.74
N LEU A 272 -1.93 4.93 4.87
CA LEU A 272 -1.14 6.06 5.36
C LEU A 272 0.34 5.91 4.99
N SER A 273 0.68 5.96 3.69
CA SER A 273 2.05 5.74 3.20
C SER A 273 2.82 7.02 2.87
N HIS A 274 2.18 8.19 2.89
CA HIS A 274 2.82 9.48 2.64
C HIS A 274 4.00 9.76 3.58
N THR A 275 4.02 9.13 4.76
CA THR A 275 5.09 9.28 5.75
C THR A 275 6.45 8.79 5.26
N VAL A 276 6.48 7.89 4.28
CA VAL A 276 7.71 7.34 3.66
C VAL A 276 8.47 8.39 2.84
N TYR A 277 7.76 9.36 2.28
CA TYR A 277 8.34 10.41 1.46
C TYR A 277 8.58 11.68 2.26
N GLU A 278 9.46 12.54 1.75
CA GLU A 278 9.59 13.92 2.18
C GLU A 278 8.24 14.64 2.05
N ASN A 279 8.02 15.59 2.96
CA ASN A 279 6.74 16.27 3.01
C ASN A 279 6.55 17.13 1.75
N ASN A 280 5.33 17.15 1.22
CA ASN A 280 4.96 17.95 0.07
C ASN A 280 3.57 18.56 0.29
N PRO A 281 3.14 19.56 -0.50
CA PRO A 281 1.88 20.24 -0.26
C PRO A 281 0.65 19.33 -0.21
N PHE A 282 0.64 18.21 -0.93
CA PHE A 282 -0.45 17.23 -0.85
C PHE A 282 -0.36 16.38 0.42
N ALA A 283 0.84 15.95 0.83
CA ALA A 283 1.02 15.20 2.06
C ALA A 283 0.62 16.03 3.30
N GLU A 284 0.88 17.34 3.28
CA GLU A 284 0.47 18.28 4.34
C GLU A 284 -1.04 18.39 4.54
N GLN A 285 -1.84 18.05 3.54
CA GLN A 285 -3.31 18.03 3.66
C GLN A 285 -3.86 16.69 4.15
N ILE A 286 -3.03 15.65 4.26
CA ILE A 286 -3.46 14.38 4.86
C ILE A 286 -3.45 14.54 6.38
N GLU A 287 -4.65 14.58 6.95
CA GLU A 287 -4.83 14.49 8.39
C GLU A 287 -5.14 13.06 8.83
N HIS A 288 -4.60 12.67 9.99
CA HIS A 288 -4.96 11.42 10.65
C HIS A 288 -4.93 11.59 12.18
N LYS A 289 -5.69 10.74 12.88
CA LYS A 289 -5.59 10.60 14.35
C LYS A 289 -5.04 9.22 14.64
N GLY A 290 -3.74 9.13 14.87
CA GLY A 290 -3.07 7.83 14.96
C GLY A 290 -3.29 7.04 13.67
N PRO A 291 -3.79 5.79 13.72
CA PRO A 291 -4.00 4.97 12.53
C PRO A 291 -5.24 5.35 11.71
N TYR A 292 -6.04 6.33 12.15
CA TYR A 292 -7.30 6.67 11.50
C TYR A 292 -7.14 7.86 10.55
N LEU A 293 -7.23 7.60 9.25
CA LEU A 293 -7.24 8.63 8.20
C LEU A 293 -8.50 9.51 8.33
N LYS A 294 -8.34 10.82 8.15
CA LYS A 294 -9.45 11.74 7.95
C LYS A 294 -9.61 12.08 6.47
N ALA A 295 -10.81 12.50 6.08
CA ALA A 295 -11.05 13.00 4.74
C ALA A 295 -10.26 14.29 4.48
N VAL A 296 -9.65 14.36 3.29
CA VAL A 296 -8.99 15.58 2.81
C VAL A 296 -10.06 16.56 2.31
N PRO A 297 -9.97 17.87 2.61
CA PRO A 297 -10.94 18.86 2.17
C PRO A 297 -11.11 18.91 0.64
N GLY A 298 -12.33 19.25 0.20
CA GLY A 298 -12.67 19.40 -1.22
C GLY A 298 -13.64 18.33 -1.72
N TYR A 299 -13.83 18.26 -3.04
CA TYR A 299 -14.74 17.32 -3.70
C TYR A 299 -13.98 16.17 -4.35
N GLY A 300 -14.68 15.09 -4.69
CA GLY A 300 -14.02 13.88 -5.19
C GLY A 300 -13.12 13.27 -4.11
N PHE A 301 -11.85 13.07 -4.43
CA PHE A 301 -10.85 12.66 -3.44
C PHE A 301 -10.22 13.83 -2.66
N GLY A 302 -10.69 15.07 -2.86
CA GLY A 302 -10.21 16.28 -2.20
C GLY A 302 -9.11 17.00 -2.98
N PHE A 303 -8.29 17.78 -2.27
CA PHE A 303 -7.15 18.55 -2.78
C PHE A 303 -7.49 19.66 -3.80
N ASP A 304 -8.74 20.14 -3.82
CA ASP A 304 -9.25 21.09 -4.81
C ASP A 304 -8.33 22.30 -5.03
N GLU A 305 -7.88 22.94 -3.95
CA GLU A 305 -7.03 24.13 -4.02
C GLU A 305 -5.61 23.85 -4.53
N LEU A 306 -5.09 22.63 -4.33
CA LEU A 306 -3.79 22.24 -4.88
C LEU A 306 -3.92 21.89 -6.36
N LEU A 307 -4.96 21.13 -6.72
CA LEU A 307 -5.23 20.74 -8.10
C LEU A 307 -5.42 21.96 -9.02
N LYS A 308 -6.07 23.03 -8.54
CA LYS A 308 -6.23 24.30 -9.28
C LYS A 308 -4.91 25.01 -9.58
N LYS A 309 -3.88 24.80 -8.75
CA LYS A 309 -2.56 25.42 -8.91
C LYS A 309 -1.65 24.66 -9.87
N LEU A 310 -1.98 23.42 -10.20
CA LEU A 310 -1.17 22.60 -11.09
C LEU A 310 -1.38 23.00 -12.55
N LYS A 311 -0.28 22.99 -13.30
CA LYS A 311 -0.31 23.09 -14.75
C LYS A 311 -0.45 21.69 -15.34
N PHE A 312 -1.59 21.43 -15.98
CA PHE A 312 -1.85 20.21 -16.74
C PHE A 312 -1.57 20.45 -18.22
N VAL A 313 -0.67 19.66 -18.79
CA VAL A 313 -0.27 19.70 -20.22
C VAL A 313 -0.80 18.49 -20.99
#